data_AF-A0A921EPJ9-F1
#
_entry.id   AF-A0A921EPJ9-F1
#
_cell.length_a   1.000
_cell.length_b   1.000
_cell.length_c   1.000
_cell.angle_alpha   90.00
_cell.angle_beta   90.00
_cell.angle_gamma   90.00
#
_symmetry.space_group_name_H-M   'P 1'
#
loop_
_entity.id
_entity.type
_entity.pdbx_description
1 polymer ?
#
loop_
_entity_poly.entity_id
_entity_poly.type
_entity_poly.pdbx_seq_one_letter_code
_entity_poly.pdbx_strand_id
1 'polypeptide(L)'
;MTQHLHSHLEQLVGALMDDTRGAPIDSPPALAQVEPEQCAVAVVDVDGSVTSAGDDGAEFTIQSISKALAYAVALEELGFDEVHRFVDVEPSGEAYHVIEVEDSSGRPNNPMINAGALVVHSLIPGGDAGNRFEHLLSWFSRLAGRELSVDETVYESELALAHRNLAIAHLLRAENDLPDTPHDVVAGYTRQCAIRVTAVDLAVMGATLASGGRQPVTGERIFSPSVVRQTLSVMLTCGMYDDAGDWVSSVGVPAKS
;
A
#
# COMPACT_ATOMS: atom_id res chain seq x y z
N MET A 1 -3.26 -11.26 29.16
CA MET A 1 -2.46 -10.37 28.29
C MET A 1 -3.39 -9.60 27.36
N THR A 2 -4.26 -10.28 26.60
CA THR A 2 -5.23 -9.68 25.66
C THR A 2 -6.14 -8.60 26.28
N GLN A 3 -6.67 -8.83 27.49
CA GLN A 3 -7.52 -7.84 28.17
C GLN A 3 -6.78 -6.56 28.55
N HIS A 4 -5.49 -6.64 28.90
CA HIS A 4 -4.67 -5.45 29.19
C HIS A 4 -4.34 -4.67 27.92
N LEU A 5 -4.05 -5.37 26.81
CA LEU A 5 -3.78 -4.74 25.52
C LEU A 5 -5.03 -4.03 25.00
N HIS A 6 -6.20 -4.68 25.04
CA HIS A 6 -7.45 -4.07 24.61
C HIS A 6 -7.76 -2.77 25.37
N SER A 7 -7.73 -2.79 26.70
CA SER A 7 -7.94 -1.57 27.49
C SER A 7 -6.89 -0.49 27.23
N HIS A 8 -5.66 -0.86 26.88
CA HIS A 8 -4.64 0.10 26.49
C HIS A 8 -4.95 0.74 25.13
N LEU A 9 -5.39 -0.05 24.14
CA LEU A 9 -5.80 0.46 22.83
C LEU A 9 -7.02 1.38 22.95
N GLU A 10 -8.01 1.05 23.78
CA GLU A 10 -9.17 1.93 24.05
C GLU A 10 -8.73 3.28 24.65
N GLN A 11 -7.80 3.25 25.62
CA GLN A 11 -7.24 4.48 26.20
C GLN A 11 -6.46 5.30 25.16
N LEU A 12 -5.69 4.63 24.29
CA LEU A 12 -4.94 5.28 23.23
C LEU A 12 -5.88 5.96 22.23
N VAL A 13 -6.89 5.26 21.72
CA VAL A 13 -7.90 5.83 20.82
C VAL A 13 -8.55 7.04 21.51
N GLY A 14 -9.05 6.88 22.74
CA GLY A 14 -9.67 7.96 23.48
C GLY A 14 -8.77 9.19 23.67
N ALA A 15 -7.47 9.00 23.89
CA ALA A 15 -6.51 10.10 24.02
C ALA A 15 -6.18 10.80 22.70
N LEU A 16 -6.25 10.07 21.57
CA LEU A 16 -5.97 10.60 20.23
C LEU A 16 -7.19 11.29 19.61
N MET A 17 -8.41 10.95 20.01
CA MET A 17 -9.64 11.58 19.52
C MET A 17 -9.71 13.09 19.77
N ASP A 18 -9.01 13.60 20.78
CA ASP A 18 -8.94 15.04 21.07
C ASP A 18 -8.00 15.79 20.10
N ASP A 19 -7.14 15.08 19.36
CA ASP A 19 -6.23 15.66 18.37
C ASP A 19 -6.92 15.86 17.02
N THR A 20 -7.43 17.07 16.82
CA THR A 20 -8.19 17.47 15.61
C THR A 20 -7.33 18.16 14.56
N ARG A 21 -5.99 18.01 14.62
CA ARG A 21 -5.09 18.60 13.62
C ARG A 21 -5.18 17.85 12.29
N GLY A 22 -4.87 18.57 11.20
CA GLY A 22 -4.95 18.04 9.84
C GLY A 22 -6.31 18.31 9.19
N ALA A 23 -6.53 17.73 8.00
CA ALA A 23 -7.80 17.80 7.30
C ALA A 23 -7.95 16.56 6.41
N PRO A 24 -9.17 16.01 6.25
CA PRO A 24 -9.45 15.00 5.24
C PRO A 24 -9.07 15.49 3.84
N ILE A 25 -8.71 14.55 2.97
CA ILE A 25 -8.51 14.84 1.55
C ILE A 25 -9.87 15.21 0.94
N ASP A 26 -9.94 16.38 0.31
CA ASP A 26 -11.17 16.92 -0.29
C ASP A 26 -11.26 16.64 -1.80
N SER A 27 -10.22 16.07 -2.39
CA SER A 27 -10.12 15.73 -3.81
C SER A 27 -9.44 14.37 -4.04
N PRO A 28 -10.11 13.41 -4.71
CA PRO A 28 -11.42 13.57 -5.34
C PRO A 28 -12.61 13.61 -4.36
N PRO A 29 -13.79 14.09 -4.79
CA PRO A 29 -14.96 14.27 -3.91
C PRO A 29 -15.43 13.03 -3.16
N ALA A 30 -15.17 11.83 -3.68
CA ALA A 30 -15.54 10.58 -3.02
C ALA A 30 -14.77 10.37 -1.70
N LEU A 31 -13.52 10.86 -1.59
CA LEU A 31 -12.74 10.79 -0.35
C LEU A 31 -13.17 11.84 0.68
N ALA A 32 -13.84 12.91 0.25
CA ALA A 32 -14.34 13.97 1.12
C ALA A 32 -15.57 13.55 1.94
N GLN A 33 -16.16 12.38 1.66
CA GLN A 33 -17.38 11.88 2.33
C GLN A 33 -17.07 11.04 3.58
N VAL A 34 -15.80 10.91 3.98
CA VAL A 34 -15.39 10.16 5.16
C VAL A 34 -15.68 10.98 6.43
N GLU A 35 -16.21 10.32 7.45
CA GLU A 35 -16.46 10.94 8.75
C GLU A 35 -15.11 11.23 9.45
N PRO A 36 -14.75 12.50 9.71
CA PRO A 36 -13.43 12.88 10.21
C PRO A 36 -13.16 12.43 11.65
N GLU A 37 -14.20 12.00 12.36
CA GLU A 37 -14.13 11.52 13.74
C GLU A 37 -13.84 10.01 13.83
N GLN A 38 -13.67 9.32 12.70
CA GLN A 38 -13.34 7.89 12.71
C GLN A 38 -11.91 7.64 13.17
N CYS A 39 -11.75 6.80 14.19
CA CYS A 39 -10.44 6.41 14.69
C CYS A 39 -10.45 4.95 15.13
N ALA A 40 -9.48 4.17 14.64
CA ALA A 40 -9.33 2.78 15.00
C ALA A 40 -7.87 2.38 15.08
N VAL A 41 -7.59 1.40 15.94
CA VAL A 41 -6.28 0.75 16.02
C VAL A 41 -6.48 -0.75 16.19
N ALA A 42 -5.66 -1.53 15.48
CA ALA A 42 -5.66 -2.98 15.59
C ALA A 42 -4.22 -3.49 15.69
N VAL A 43 -4.03 -4.51 16.53
CA VAL A 43 -2.79 -5.26 16.69
C VAL A 43 -3.09 -6.72 16.43
N VAL A 44 -2.31 -7.33 15.55
CA VAL A 44 -2.37 -8.76 15.26
C VAL A 44 -1.00 -9.35 15.56
N ASP A 45 -0.96 -10.30 16.49
CA ASP A 45 0.26 -11.01 16.84
C ASP A 45 0.57 -12.09 15.76
N VAL A 46 1.82 -12.53 15.68
CA VAL A 46 2.28 -13.54 14.70
C VAL A 46 1.62 -14.91 14.91
N ASP A 47 0.96 -15.11 16.06
CA ASP A 47 0.15 -16.30 16.37
C ASP A 47 -1.33 -16.20 15.94
N GLY A 48 -1.74 -15.06 15.37
CA GLY A 48 -3.11 -14.81 14.89
C GLY A 48 -4.04 -14.16 15.91
N SER A 49 -3.56 -13.85 17.12
CA SER A 49 -4.36 -13.13 18.11
C SER A 49 -4.64 -11.71 17.67
N VAL A 50 -5.91 -11.35 17.52
CA VAL A 50 -6.38 -10.00 17.14
C VAL A 50 -6.80 -9.22 18.38
N THR A 51 -6.38 -7.98 18.50
CA THR A 51 -6.88 -7.02 19.50
C THR A 51 -7.03 -5.65 18.85
N SER A 52 -8.22 -5.07 18.94
CA SER A 52 -8.56 -3.79 18.32
C SER A 52 -9.39 -2.90 19.25
N ALA A 53 -9.48 -1.62 18.91
CA ALA A 53 -10.32 -0.62 19.57
C ALA A 53 -10.71 0.50 18.59
N GLY A 54 -11.79 1.22 18.90
CA GLY A 54 -12.33 2.29 18.06
C GLY A 54 -13.25 1.78 16.95
N ASP A 55 -13.32 2.48 15.83
CA ASP A 55 -14.13 2.15 14.64
C ASP A 55 -13.50 1.04 13.79
N ASP A 56 -13.08 -0.06 14.43
CA ASP A 56 -12.25 -1.12 13.84
C ASP A 56 -12.92 -1.92 12.71
N GLY A 57 -14.24 -1.85 12.59
CA GLY A 57 -15.04 -2.40 11.51
C GLY A 57 -15.35 -1.42 10.37
N ALA A 58 -14.95 -0.15 10.47
CA ALA A 58 -15.15 0.81 9.40
C ALA A 58 -14.23 0.49 8.21
N GLU A 59 -14.83 0.38 7.03
CA GLU A 59 -14.08 0.18 5.79
C GLU A 59 -13.68 1.51 5.17
N PHE A 60 -12.44 1.56 4.67
CA PHE A 60 -11.89 2.65 3.90
C PHE A 60 -11.05 2.10 2.73
N THR A 61 -10.70 2.95 1.78
CA THR A 61 -9.85 2.54 0.64
C THR A 61 -8.38 2.47 1.07
N ILE A 62 -7.68 1.40 0.69
CA ILE A 62 -6.31 1.12 1.11
C ILE A 62 -5.29 2.15 0.60
N GLN A 63 -5.59 2.83 -0.50
CA GLN A 63 -4.79 3.91 -1.06
C GLN A 63 -3.32 3.49 -1.24
N SER A 64 -2.38 4.38 -0.93
CA SER A 64 -0.95 4.16 -1.14
C SER A 64 -0.34 3.06 -0.26
N ILE A 65 -1.05 2.56 0.75
CA ILE A 65 -0.63 1.38 1.52
C ILE A 65 -0.50 0.17 0.59
N SER A 66 -1.34 0.09 -0.45
CA SER A 66 -1.33 -0.97 -1.46
C SER A 66 0.03 -1.12 -2.18
N LYS A 67 0.81 -0.05 -2.30
CA LYS A 67 2.09 -0.04 -3.03
C LYS A 67 3.08 -1.05 -2.45
N ALA A 68 3.19 -1.10 -1.12
CA ALA A 68 4.10 -2.01 -0.44
C ALA A 68 3.70 -3.48 -0.66
N LEU A 69 2.40 -3.75 -0.64
CA LEU A 69 1.86 -5.09 -0.85
C LEU A 69 2.02 -5.53 -2.31
N ALA A 70 1.72 -4.66 -3.28
CA ALA A 70 1.91 -4.94 -4.70
C ALA A 70 3.38 -5.19 -5.04
N TYR A 71 4.30 -4.44 -4.42
CA TYR A 71 5.73 -4.68 -4.57
C TYR A 71 6.15 -6.05 -4.04
N ALA A 72 5.63 -6.46 -2.87
CA ALA A 72 5.89 -7.80 -2.34
C ALA A 72 5.37 -8.90 -3.29
N VAL A 73 4.18 -8.73 -3.87
CA VAL A 73 3.62 -9.67 -4.87
C VAL A 73 4.52 -9.75 -6.10
N ALA A 74 4.93 -8.60 -6.66
CA ALA A 74 5.81 -8.58 -7.82
C ALA A 74 7.13 -9.30 -7.55
N LEU A 75 7.76 -9.07 -6.40
CA LEU A 75 9.00 -9.76 -6.03
C LEU A 75 8.82 -11.27 -5.85
N GLU A 76 7.69 -11.70 -5.26
CA GLU A 76 7.43 -13.13 -5.03
C GLU A 76 7.19 -13.87 -6.35
N GLU A 77 6.48 -13.27 -7.31
CA GLU A 77 6.13 -13.94 -8.56
C GLU A 77 7.18 -13.83 -9.65
N LEU A 78 7.92 -12.72 -9.71
CA LEU A 78 8.88 -12.44 -10.80
C LEU A 78 10.33 -12.57 -10.34
N GLY A 79 10.58 -12.47 -9.03
CA GLY A 79 11.92 -12.39 -8.47
C GLY A 79 12.51 -10.98 -8.48
N PHE A 80 13.59 -10.84 -7.73
CA PHE A 80 14.26 -9.56 -7.45
C PHE A 80 14.84 -8.92 -8.72
N ASP A 81 15.60 -9.71 -9.50
CA ASP A 81 16.31 -9.19 -10.67
C ASP A 81 15.37 -8.60 -11.72
N GLU A 82 14.22 -9.25 -11.94
CA GLU A 82 13.23 -8.77 -12.91
C GLU A 82 12.55 -7.48 -12.43
N VAL A 83 12.08 -7.45 -11.18
CA VAL A 83 11.42 -6.25 -10.62
C VAL A 83 12.41 -5.08 -10.56
N HIS A 84 13.63 -5.31 -10.07
CA HIS A 84 14.63 -4.27 -9.91
C HIS A 84 15.23 -3.78 -11.22
N ARG A 85 14.99 -4.48 -12.34
CA ARG A 85 15.29 -3.93 -13.67
C ARG A 85 14.45 -2.68 -13.98
N PHE A 86 13.25 -2.57 -13.41
CA PHE A 86 12.30 -1.51 -13.74
C PHE A 86 12.02 -0.52 -12.61
N VAL A 87 12.37 -0.84 -11.36
CA VAL A 87 12.21 0.06 -10.22
C VAL A 87 13.36 -0.10 -9.24
N ASP A 88 13.91 1.00 -8.73
CA ASP A 88 14.98 0.97 -7.75
C ASP A 88 14.42 0.83 -6.31
N VAL A 89 15.25 0.98 -5.29
CA VAL A 89 14.87 0.84 -3.87
C VAL A 89 15.38 1.99 -3.00
N GLU A 90 15.92 3.03 -3.61
CA GLU A 90 16.51 4.17 -2.92
C GLU A 90 15.45 5.20 -2.50
N PRO A 91 15.58 5.84 -1.32
CA PRO A 91 14.76 6.97 -0.95
C PRO A 91 14.91 8.10 -1.97
N SER A 92 13.81 8.73 -2.36
CA SER A 92 13.86 9.97 -3.13
C SER A 92 13.99 11.15 -2.17
N GLY A 93 14.99 12.02 -2.40
CA GLY A 93 15.11 13.29 -1.66
C GLY A 93 14.12 14.37 -2.11
N GLU A 94 13.32 14.08 -3.13
CA GLU A 94 12.31 14.96 -3.68
C GLU A 94 10.92 14.66 -3.14
N ALA A 95 10.09 15.71 -3.04
CA ALA A 95 8.71 15.59 -2.61
C ALA A 95 7.97 14.52 -3.44
N TYR A 96 7.05 13.78 -2.83
CA TYR A 96 6.28 12.72 -3.52
C TYR A 96 5.54 13.22 -4.80
N HIS A 97 5.37 14.54 -4.92
CA HIS A 97 4.74 15.26 -6.02
C HIS A 97 5.63 15.55 -7.24
N VAL A 98 6.94 15.31 -7.19
CA VAL A 98 7.80 15.60 -8.35
C VAL A 98 7.61 14.55 -9.46
N ILE A 99 7.52 15.02 -10.70
CA ILE A 99 7.36 14.21 -11.92
C ILE A 99 8.77 14.00 -12.48
N GLU A 100 9.63 13.33 -11.71
CA GLU A 100 10.99 13.07 -12.17
C GLU A 100 11.25 11.57 -12.22
N VAL A 101 11.53 11.13 -13.43
CA VAL A 101 12.23 9.88 -13.69
C VAL A 101 13.71 10.27 -13.73
N GLU A 102 14.30 10.50 -12.56
CA GLU A 102 15.70 10.91 -12.45
C GLU A 102 16.62 9.70 -12.53
N ASP A 103 17.04 9.37 -13.74
CA ASP A 103 18.37 8.90 -14.11
C ASP A 103 18.42 8.63 -15.63
N SER A 104 19.60 8.37 -16.19
CA SER A 104 19.73 7.92 -17.58
C SER A 104 19.16 6.51 -17.84
N SER A 105 18.66 5.82 -16.80
CA SER A 105 18.13 4.46 -16.88
C SER A 105 16.61 4.42 -17.03
N GLY A 106 15.91 5.53 -16.77
CA GLY A 106 14.45 5.61 -16.90
C GLY A 106 13.71 4.98 -15.71
N ARG A 107 14.41 4.64 -14.63
CA ARG A 107 13.90 3.81 -13.52
C ARG A 107 13.43 4.68 -12.36
N PRO A 108 12.19 4.50 -11.83
CA PRO A 108 11.77 5.20 -10.62
C PRO A 108 12.60 4.81 -9.40
N ASN A 109 12.87 5.77 -8.51
CA ASN A 109 13.72 5.61 -7.32
C ASN A 109 13.27 4.50 -6.35
N ASN A 110 11.97 4.30 -6.17
CA ASN A 110 11.46 3.25 -5.29
C ASN A 110 10.01 2.90 -5.60
N PRO A 111 9.52 1.72 -5.17
CA PRO A 111 8.12 1.31 -5.37
C PRO A 111 7.11 2.07 -4.49
N MET A 112 7.54 2.90 -3.53
CA MET A 112 6.64 3.59 -2.58
C MET A 112 6.15 4.95 -3.12
N ILE A 113 6.81 5.51 -4.13
CA ILE A 113 6.34 6.66 -4.91
C ILE A 113 5.42 6.23 -6.06
N ASN A 114 4.60 7.16 -6.58
CA ASN A 114 3.62 6.84 -7.62
C ASN A 114 4.26 6.28 -8.90
N ALA A 115 5.40 6.82 -9.33
CA ALA A 115 6.08 6.33 -10.53
C ALA A 115 6.49 4.85 -10.39
N GLY A 116 7.13 4.49 -9.27
CA GLY A 116 7.49 3.10 -9.01
C GLY A 116 6.27 2.20 -8.81
N ALA A 117 5.22 2.69 -8.16
CA ALA A 117 3.98 1.94 -7.98
C ALA A 117 3.27 1.62 -9.30
N LEU A 118 3.24 2.57 -10.26
CA LEU A 118 2.69 2.35 -11.59
C LEU A 118 3.50 1.29 -12.35
N VAL A 119 4.84 1.35 -12.27
CA VAL A 119 5.71 0.31 -12.83
C VAL A 119 5.42 -1.04 -12.20
N VAL A 120 5.46 -1.13 -10.87
CA VAL A 120 5.20 -2.38 -10.13
C VAL A 120 3.84 -2.96 -10.50
N HIS A 121 2.79 -2.12 -10.54
CA HIS A 121 1.47 -2.56 -10.95
C HIS A 121 1.50 -3.13 -12.37
N SER A 122 2.19 -2.48 -13.32
CA SER A 122 2.29 -2.98 -14.69
C SER A 122 3.01 -4.32 -14.83
N LEU A 123 3.87 -4.68 -13.88
CA LEU A 123 4.63 -5.94 -13.89
C LEU A 123 3.82 -7.14 -13.38
N ILE A 124 2.76 -6.91 -12.58
CA ILE A 124 1.99 -8.02 -12.00
C ILE A 124 1.50 -8.99 -13.10
N PRO A 125 1.67 -10.31 -12.95
CA PRO A 125 1.17 -11.27 -13.92
C PRO A 125 -0.36 -11.16 -14.11
N GLY A 126 -0.83 -11.41 -15.34
CA GLY A 126 -2.26 -11.32 -15.66
C GLY A 126 -2.58 -11.43 -17.14
N GLY A 127 -1.60 -11.25 -18.03
CA GLY A 127 -1.78 -11.32 -19.49
C GLY A 127 -2.42 -10.06 -20.09
N ASP A 128 -3.46 -9.53 -19.45
CA ASP A 128 -4.06 -8.21 -19.75
C ASP A 128 -4.38 -7.44 -18.46
N ALA A 129 -4.71 -6.16 -18.60
CA ALA A 129 -4.93 -5.24 -17.49
C ALA A 129 -6.05 -5.67 -16.53
N GLY A 130 -7.15 -6.22 -17.06
CA GLY A 130 -8.28 -6.66 -16.24
C GLY A 130 -7.92 -7.87 -15.39
N ASN A 131 -7.37 -8.91 -16.04
CA ASN A 131 -6.91 -10.11 -15.35
C ASN A 131 -5.78 -9.83 -14.35
N ARG A 132 -4.92 -8.86 -14.63
CA ARG A 132 -3.86 -8.42 -13.70
C ARG A 132 -4.42 -7.85 -12.40
N PHE A 133 -5.43 -6.99 -12.49
CA PHE A 133 -6.06 -6.43 -11.30
C PHE A 133 -6.72 -7.53 -10.47
N GLU A 134 -7.50 -8.42 -11.08
CA GLU A 134 -8.17 -9.51 -10.37
C GLU A 134 -7.16 -10.46 -9.70
N HIS A 135 -6.03 -10.71 -10.36
CA HIS A 135 -4.92 -11.47 -9.78
C HIS A 135 -4.35 -10.78 -8.54
N LEU A 136 -4.09 -9.47 -8.60
CA LEU A 136 -3.62 -8.69 -7.46
C LEU A 136 -4.65 -8.65 -6.31
N LEU A 137 -5.94 -8.50 -6.62
CA LEU A 137 -7.01 -8.51 -5.63
C LEU A 137 -7.08 -9.86 -4.90
N SER A 138 -6.86 -10.96 -5.62
CA SER A 138 -6.75 -12.30 -5.02
C SER A 138 -5.59 -12.40 -4.03
N TRP A 139 -4.41 -11.85 -4.37
CA TRP A 139 -3.28 -11.76 -3.46
C TRP A 139 -3.59 -10.94 -2.20
N PHE A 140 -4.23 -9.78 -2.35
CA PHE A 140 -4.59 -8.95 -1.20
C PHE A 140 -5.66 -9.62 -0.32
N SER A 141 -6.59 -10.35 -0.93
CA SER A 141 -7.59 -11.15 -0.21
C SER A 141 -6.95 -12.27 0.60
N ARG A 142 -5.94 -12.97 0.03
CA ARG A 142 -5.15 -13.97 0.76
C ARG A 142 -4.39 -13.34 1.94
N LEU A 143 -3.82 -12.14 1.76
CA LEU A 143 -3.16 -11.41 2.85
C LEU A 143 -4.13 -11.01 3.96
N ALA A 144 -5.32 -10.49 3.62
CA ALA A 144 -6.36 -10.13 4.58
C ALA A 144 -6.96 -11.37 5.29
N GLY A 145 -6.92 -12.53 4.65
CA GLY A 145 -7.63 -13.73 5.12
C GLY A 145 -9.14 -13.70 4.86
N ARG A 146 -9.60 -12.79 3.98
CA ARG A 146 -10.99 -12.66 3.54
C ARG A 146 -11.04 -12.14 2.10
N GLU A 147 -12.17 -12.31 1.43
CA GLU A 147 -12.41 -11.67 0.14
C GLU A 147 -12.51 -10.14 0.33
N LEU A 148 -11.74 -9.40 -0.47
CA LEU A 148 -11.78 -7.95 -0.56
C LEU A 148 -12.52 -7.51 -1.81
N SER A 149 -13.04 -6.28 -1.79
CA SER A 149 -13.75 -5.68 -2.91
C SER A 149 -13.24 -4.27 -3.17
N VAL A 150 -13.64 -3.72 -4.32
CA VAL A 150 -13.28 -2.36 -4.74
C VAL A 150 -14.40 -1.40 -4.38
N ASP A 151 -14.04 -0.22 -3.91
CA ASP A 151 -14.94 0.92 -3.89
C ASP A 151 -15.01 1.55 -5.29
N GLU A 152 -15.97 1.11 -6.10
CA GLU A 152 -16.12 1.60 -7.48
C GLU A 152 -16.44 3.11 -7.53
N THR A 153 -17.04 3.68 -6.47
CA THR A 153 -17.30 5.12 -6.40
C THR A 153 -16.00 5.92 -6.23
N VAL A 154 -15.11 5.49 -5.32
CA VAL A 154 -13.79 6.11 -5.16
C VAL A 154 -12.96 5.91 -6.42
N TYR A 155 -12.95 4.69 -6.99
CA TYR A 155 -12.21 4.39 -8.22
C TYR A 155 -12.60 5.31 -9.38
N GLU A 156 -13.90 5.44 -9.69
CA GLU A 156 -14.38 6.31 -10.76
C GLU A 156 -14.02 7.78 -10.50
N SER A 157 -14.14 8.22 -9.24
CA SER A 157 -13.84 9.60 -8.84
C SER A 157 -12.35 9.94 -8.96
N GLU A 158 -11.46 9.04 -8.53
CA GLU A 158 -10.01 9.20 -8.66
C GLU A 158 -9.57 9.13 -10.12
N LEU A 159 -10.09 8.17 -10.90
CA LEU A 159 -9.70 7.97 -12.28
C LEU A 159 -10.04 9.21 -13.14
N ALA A 160 -11.18 9.85 -12.88
CA ALA A 160 -11.58 11.08 -13.55
C ALA A 160 -10.59 12.24 -13.36
N LEU A 161 -9.81 12.23 -12.28
CA LEU A 161 -8.82 13.27 -11.93
C LEU A 161 -7.37 12.77 -12.02
N ALA A 162 -7.12 11.60 -12.59
CA ALA A 162 -5.81 10.93 -12.59
C ALA A 162 -4.77 11.56 -13.55
N HIS A 163 -4.90 12.84 -13.91
CA HIS A 163 -4.04 13.54 -14.88
C HIS A 163 -2.54 13.43 -14.54
N ARG A 164 -2.18 13.56 -13.26
CA ARG A 164 -0.78 13.46 -12.83
C ARG A 164 -0.23 12.05 -13.02
N ASN A 165 -0.99 11.02 -12.63
CA ASN A 165 -0.57 9.63 -12.83
C ASN A 165 -0.50 9.28 -14.32
N LEU A 166 -1.39 9.81 -15.17
CA LEU A 166 -1.29 9.68 -16.62
C LEU A 166 -0.04 10.33 -17.19
N ALA A 167 0.31 11.54 -16.75
CA ALA A 167 1.55 12.19 -17.16
C ALA A 167 2.79 11.36 -16.80
N ILE A 168 2.83 10.84 -15.57
CA ILE A 168 3.91 9.94 -15.12
C ILE A 168 3.93 8.67 -15.96
N ALA A 169 2.80 8.02 -16.19
CA ALA A 169 2.73 6.78 -16.97
C ALA A 169 3.17 6.98 -18.43
N HIS A 170 2.87 8.12 -19.04
CA HIS A 170 3.38 8.48 -20.37
C HIS A 170 4.89 8.71 -20.39
N LEU A 171 5.44 9.38 -19.37
CA LEU A 171 6.88 9.56 -19.23
C LEU A 171 7.58 8.19 -19.05
N LEU A 172 7.06 7.34 -18.18
CA LEU A 172 7.57 5.98 -17.97
C LEU A 172 7.55 5.15 -19.25
N ARG A 173 6.49 5.26 -20.06
CA ARG A 173 6.37 4.56 -21.34
C ARG A 173 7.35 5.07 -22.41
N ALA A 174 7.78 6.33 -22.32
CA ALA A 174 8.80 6.87 -23.20
C ALA A 174 10.18 6.28 -22.90
N GLU A 175 10.45 6.01 -21.62
CA GLU A 175 11.76 5.51 -21.15
C GLU A 175 11.82 3.97 -21.02
N ASN A 176 10.68 3.28 -20.83
CA ASN A 176 10.61 1.85 -20.56
C ASN A 176 9.61 1.12 -21.46
N ASP A 177 9.94 -0.13 -21.80
CA ASP A 177 9.02 -1.04 -22.48
C ASP A 177 8.10 -1.75 -21.48
N LEU A 178 7.11 -1.02 -20.96
CA LEU A 178 6.07 -1.57 -20.09
C LEU A 178 5.03 -2.36 -20.92
N PRO A 179 4.46 -3.46 -20.39
CA PRO A 179 3.55 -4.31 -21.17
C PRO A 179 2.25 -3.61 -21.58
N ASP A 180 1.73 -2.73 -20.73
CA ASP A 180 0.41 -2.11 -20.89
C ASP A 180 0.48 -0.66 -21.37
N THR A 181 -0.65 -0.15 -21.86
CA THR A 181 -0.77 1.28 -22.19
C THR A 181 -0.78 2.13 -20.92
N PRO A 182 -0.31 3.38 -20.98
CA PRO A 182 -0.37 4.29 -19.82
C PRO A 182 -1.76 4.41 -19.19
N HIS A 183 -2.83 4.37 -19.99
CA HIS A 183 -4.20 4.42 -19.50
C HIS A 183 -4.60 3.17 -18.72
N ASP A 184 -4.23 1.99 -19.22
CA ASP A 184 -4.55 0.72 -18.56
C ASP A 184 -3.80 0.58 -17.22
N VAL A 185 -2.51 0.98 -17.19
CA VAL A 185 -1.70 0.98 -15.97
C VAL A 185 -2.29 1.91 -14.92
N VAL A 186 -2.68 3.13 -15.30
CA VAL A 186 -3.30 4.08 -14.37
C VAL A 186 -4.65 3.59 -13.89
N ALA A 187 -5.50 3.04 -14.78
CA ALA A 187 -6.79 2.48 -14.38
C ALA A 187 -6.61 1.34 -13.37
N GLY A 188 -5.71 0.38 -13.65
CA GLY A 188 -5.44 -0.73 -12.74
C GLY A 188 -4.86 -0.29 -11.39
N TYR A 189 -3.91 0.64 -11.39
CA TYR A 189 -3.31 1.18 -10.16
C TYR A 189 -4.32 2.01 -9.34
N THR A 190 -5.17 2.82 -9.97
CA THR A 190 -6.25 3.53 -9.28
C THR A 190 -7.24 2.54 -8.67
N ARG A 191 -7.59 1.47 -9.40
CA ARG A 191 -8.47 0.41 -8.89
C ARG A 191 -7.85 -0.34 -7.71
N GLN A 192 -6.53 -0.56 -7.72
CA GLN A 192 -5.76 -1.09 -6.59
C GLN A 192 -5.84 -0.17 -5.36
N CYS A 193 -5.76 1.15 -5.53
CA CYS A 193 -5.89 2.12 -4.43
C CYS A 193 -7.29 2.12 -3.81
N ALA A 194 -8.32 1.83 -4.62
CA ALA A 194 -9.72 1.79 -4.20
C ALA A 194 -10.15 0.46 -3.52
N ILE A 195 -9.25 -0.49 -3.25
CA ILE A 195 -9.59 -1.72 -2.53
C ILE A 195 -10.01 -1.38 -1.09
N ARG A 196 -11.15 -1.90 -0.64
CA ARG A 196 -11.72 -1.66 0.69
C ARG A 196 -11.09 -2.56 1.73
N VAL A 197 -10.66 -1.97 2.83
CA VAL A 197 -10.03 -2.62 3.98
C VAL A 197 -10.50 -1.98 5.28
N THR A 198 -10.31 -2.69 6.38
CA THR A 198 -10.46 -2.20 7.75
C THR A 198 -9.10 -2.06 8.44
N ALA A 199 -9.07 -1.45 9.63
CA ALA A 199 -7.87 -1.43 10.46
C ALA A 199 -7.39 -2.85 10.80
N VAL A 200 -8.32 -3.78 11.03
CA VAL A 200 -8.00 -5.19 11.31
C VAL A 200 -7.40 -5.87 10.08
N ASP A 201 -7.93 -5.64 8.88
CA ASP A 201 -7.36 -6.20 7.65
C ASP A 201 -5.90 -5.77 7.48
N LEU A 202 -5.62 -4.47 7.62
CA LEU A 202 -4.26 -3.96 7.52
C LEU A 202 -3.33 -4.56 8.59
N ALA A 203 -3.82 -4.74 9.81
CA ALA A 203 -3.05 -5.37 10.88
C ALA A 203 -2.74 -6.85 10.57
N VAL A 204 -3.68 -7.61 9.99
CA VAL A 204 -3.45 -9.00 9.54
C VAL A 204 -2.45 -9.05 8.39
N MET A 205 -2.56 -8.15 7.41
CA MET A 205 -1.61 -8.03 6.31
C MET A 205 -0.20 -7.69 6.83
N GLY A 206 -0.09 -6.74 7.75
CA GLY A 206 1.15 -6.36 8.42
C GLY A 206 1.76 -7.50 9.24
N ALA A 207 0.93 -8.24 9.99
CA ALA A 207 1.36 -9.41 10.74
C ALA A 207 1.86 -10.55 9.85
N THR A 208 1.34 -10.67 8.62
CA THR A 208 1.89 -11.59 7.60
C THR A 208 3.32 -11.23 7.21
N LEU A 209 3.65 -9.93 7.12
CA LEU A 209 5.04 -9.48 6.93
C LEU A 209 5.86 -9.71 8.20
N ALA A 210 5.33 -9.37 9.38
CA ALA A 210 6.03 -9.55 10.65
C ALA A 210 6.40 -11.02 10.95
N SER A 211 5.59 -11.97 10.47
CA SER A 211 5.79 -13.42 10.65
C SER A 211 6.72 -14.06 9.58
N GLY A 212 7.39 -13.25 8.76
CA GLY A 212 8.25 -13.78 7.69
C GLY A 212 7.46 -14.36 6.52
N GLY A 213 6.27 -13.82 6.24
CA GLY A 213 5.44 -14.11 5.07
C GLY A 213 4.37 -15.17 5.32
N ARG A 214 4.06 -15.50 6.57
CA ARG A 214 3.05 -16.50 6.92
C ARG A 214 1.79 -15.82 7.46
N GLN A 215 0.67 -15.97 6.75
CA GLN A 215 -0.59 -15.37 7.17
C GLN A 215 -0.98 -15.94 8.55
N PRO A 216 -1.19 -15.10 9.57
CA PRO A 216 -1.23 -15.54 10.97
C PRO A 216 -2.52 -16.30 11.36
N VAL A 217 -3.62 -16.10 10.62
CA VAL A 217 -4.92 -16.75 10.83
C VAL A 217 -5.05 -18.05 10.04
N THR A 218 -4.72 -18.04 8.74
CA THR A 218 -4.85 -19.19 7.84
C THR A 218 -3.65 -20.12 7.90
N GLY A 219 -2.49 -19.62 8.34
CA GLY A 219 -1.22 -20.33 8.32
C GLY A 219 -0.63 -20.52 6.92
N GLU A 220 -1.19 -19.88 5.90
CA GLU A 220 -0.65 -19.95 4.55
C GLU A 220 0.69 -19.22 4.46
N ARG A 221 1.67 -19.78 3.75
CA ARG A 221 2.88 -19.01 3.38
C ARG A 221 2.56 -18.22 2.12
N ILE A 222 2.36 -16.91 2.29
CA ILE A 222 2.07 -15.97 1.21
C ILE A 222 3.38 -15.52 0.56
N PHE A 223 4.38 -15.16 1.37
CA PHE A 223 5.66 -14.66 0.89
C PHE A 223 6.85 -15.47 1.43
N SER A 224 7.92 -15.47 0.67
CA SER A 224 9.23 -15.91 1.12
C SER A 224 9.84 -14.93 2.14
N PRO A 225 10.65 -15.41 3.11
CA PRO A 225 11.30 -14.52 4.07
C PRO A 225 12.22 -13.46 3.43
N SER A 226 12.79 -13.75 2.25
CA SER A 226 13.60 -12.80 1.47
C SER A 226 12.76 -11.64 0.95
N VAL A 227 11.60 -11.93 0.37
CA VAL A 227 10.68 -10.89 -0.14
C VAL A 227 10.21 -10.01 1.00
N VAL A 228 9.80 -10.61 2.11
CA VAL A 228 9.38 -9.87 3.32
C VAL A 228 10.47 -8.93 3.81
N ARG A 229 11.71 -9.42 3.94
CA ARG A 229 12.84 -8.58 4.38
C ARG A 229 13.05 -7.39 3.45
N GLN A 230 12.96 -7.62 2.14
CA GLN A 230 13.12 -6.55 1.16
C GLN A 230 11.99 -5.53 1.25
N THR A 231 10.74 -5.98 1.27
CA THR A 231 9.56 -5.11 1.38
C THR A 231 9.62 -4.26 2.65
N LEU A 232 9.94 -4.87 3.81
CA LEU A 232 10.09 -4.14 5.07
C LEU A 232 11.26 -3.14 5.04
N SER A 233 12.36 -3.47 4.36
CA SER A 233 13.49 -2.55 4.21
C SER A 233 13.09 -1.31 3.42
N VAL A 234 12.40 -1.49 2.30
CA VAL A 234 11.93 -0.36 1.47
C VAL A 234 10.82 0.43 2.17
N MET A 235 9.92 -0.23 2.91
CA MET A 235 8.93 0.47 3.73
C MET A 235 9.60 1.33 4.82
N LEU A 236 10.65 0.80 5.46
CA LEU A 236 11.38 1.53 6.49
C LEU A 236 12.01 2.81 5.94
N THR A 237 12.59 2.77 4.74
CA THR A 237 13.35 3.90 4.19
C THR A 237 12.53 4.82 3.29
N CYS A 238 11.41 4.34 2.73
CA CYS A 238 10.64 5.07 1.71
C CYS A 238 9.13 5.15 2.02
N GLY A 239 8.64 4.47 3.07
CA GLY A 239 7.21 4.25 3.26
C GLY A 239 6.43 5.45 3.82
N MET A 240 7.09 6.34 4.57
CA MET A 240 6.49 7.55 5.14
C MET A 240 6.82 8.82 4.35
N TYR A 241 7.14 8.66 3.05
CA TYR A 241 7.45 9.79 2.14
C TYR A 241 8.52 10.72 2.71
N ASP A 242 8.23 12.02 2.74
CA ASP A 242 9.13 13.09 3.19
C ASP A 242 9.51 12.94 4.68
N ASP A 243 8.70 12.21 5.46
CA ASP A 243 8.92 11.95 6.89
C ASP A 243 9.67 10.63 7.17
N ALA A 244 10.10 9.88 6.15
CA ALA A 244 10.73 8.57 6.35
C ALA A 244 11.97 8.63 7.24
N GLY A 245 12.81 9.67 7.11
CA GLY A 245 13.99 9.86 7.97
C GLY A 245 13.62 10.09 9.44
N ASP A 246 12.65 10.97 9.69
CA ASP A 246 12.18 11.27 11.05
C ASP A 246 11.49 10.05 11.67
N TRP A 247 10.72 9.30 10.89
CA TRP A 247 10.02 8.08 11.34
C TRP A 247 10.99 6.97 11.77
N VAL A 248 12.05 6.72 11.00
CA VAL A 248 13.09 5.75 11.38
C VAL A 248 13.74 6.12 12.70
N SER A 249 14.01 7.42 12.93
CA SER A 249 14.70 7.89 14.13
C SER A 249 13.83 7.93 15.39
N SER A 250 12.53 8.23 15.23
CA SER A 250 11.60 8.45 16.35
C SER A 250 10.75 7.23 16.70
N VAL A 251 10.38 6.41 15.71
CA VAL A 251 9.50 5.23 15.87
C VAL A 251 10.25 3.92 15.57
N GLY A 252 11.00 3.87 14.47
CA GLY A 252 11.84 2.70 14.13
C GLY A 252 11.09 1.44 13.70
N VAL A 253 9.83 1.58 13.24
CA VAL A 253 9.01 0.46 12.74
C VAL A 253 8.72 0.69 11.25
N PRO A 254 8.95 -0.29 10.35
CA PRO A 254 8.57 -0.17 8.94
C PRO A 254 7.08 0.16 8.80
N ALA A 255 6.74 1.23 8.07
CA ALA A 255 5.37 1.72 7.94
C ALA A 255 5.07 2.20 6.52
N LYS A 256 3.79 2.35 6.19
CA LYS A 256 3.32 2.97 4.94
C LYS A 256 2.02 3.71 5.24
N SER A 257 1.92 4.95 4.75
CA SER A 257 0.69 5.76 4.76
C SER A 257 0.04 5.87 3.39
#